data_AF-A0A0H5NDH3-F1
#
_entry.id   AF-A0A0H5NDH3-F1
#
_cell.length_a   1.000
_cell.length_b   1.000
_cell.length_c   1.000
_cell.angle_alpha   90.00
_cell.angle_beta   90.00
_cell.angle_gamma   90.00
#
_symmetry.space_group_name_H-M   'P 1'
#
loop_
_entity.id
_entity.type
_entity.pdbx_description
1 polymer ?
#
loop_
_entity_poly.entity_id
_entity_poly.type
_entity_poly.pdbx_seq_one_letter_code
_entity_poly.pdbx_strand_id
1 'polypeptide(L)'
;MSGVRYPFTPAELALLRWRVDDIGPFLAEGEYAVEGWRRSEGCGGGHGFHYEHTKTALVGRRCEWLEDAWYPDGRVRRWRDGRVLWEARITYKRLLAWRESLPFPVIHAARVWWRTAPVWTRDLPRLKALTLQQLDALEPPPTAPADLLDLLEAADVR
;
A
#
# COMPACT_ATOMS: atom_id res chain seq x y z
N MET A 1 -28.95 3.28 -3.20
CA MET A 1 -27.58 3.21 -3.73
C MET A 1 -26.60 3.31 -2.58
N SER A 2 -26.18 2.17 -2.03
CA SER A 2 -25.17 2.13 -0.97
C SER A 2 -23.80 2.42 -1.59
N GLY A 3 -23.29 3.63 -1.38
CA GLY A 3 -21.93 3.98 -1.77
C GLY A 3 -20.95 2.99 -1.17
N VAL A 4 -20.27 2.22 -2.02
CA VAL A 4 -19.21 1.30 -1.60
C VAL A 4 -18.15 2.15 -0.91
N ARG A 5 -18.09 2.08 0.43
CA ARG A 5 -16.98 2.65 1.18
C ARG A 5 -15.77 1.78 0.90
N TYR A 6 -14.88 2.25 0.03
CA TYR A 6 -13.57 1.64 -0.13
C TYR A 6 -12.89 1.54 1.25
N PRO A 7 -12.29 0.39 1.59
CA PRO A 7 -11.77 0.14 2.94
C PRO A 7 -10.57 1.03 3.27
N PHE A 8 -9.94 1.65 2.26
CA PHE A 8 -8.77 2.53 2.38
C PHE A 8 -8.90 3.78 1.52
N THR A 9 -8.26 4.87 1.95
CA THR A 9 -8.09 6.10 1.17
C THR A 9 -6.97 5.93 0.13
N PRO A 10 -6.87 6.82 -0.88
CA PRO A 10 -5.77 6.77 -1.86
C PRO A 10 -4.37 6.83 -1.22
N ALA A 11 -4.18 7.63 -0.17
CA ALA A 11 -2.90 7.71 0.55
C ALA A 11 -2.59 6.42 1.31
N GLU A 12 -3.61 5.76 1.88
CA GLU A 12 -3.47 4.46 2.53
C GLU A 12 -3.13 3.36 1.51
N LEU A 13 -3.78 3.35 0.34
CA LEU A 13 -3.42 2.44 -0.75
C LEU A 13 -1.99 2.67 -1.25
N ALA A 14 -1.56 3.93 -1.37
CA ALA A 14 -0.19 4.27 -1.69
C ALA A 14 0.79 3.69 -0.66
N LEU A 15 0.51 3.86 0.64
CA LEU A 15 1.31 3.27 1.72
C LEU A 15 1.40 1.74 1.61
N LEU A 16 0.26 1.06 1.37
CA LEU A 16 0.22 -0.39 1.20
C LEU A 16 1.05 -0.86 0.00
N ARG A 17 1.05 -0.11 -1.11
CA ARG A 17 1.87 -0.42 -2.28
C ARG A 17 3.37 -0.21 -2.02
N TRP A 18 3.74 0.86 -1.32
CA TRP A 18 5.12 1.10 -0.90
C TRP A 18 5.64 0.06 0.08
N ARG A 19 4.74 -0.55 0.88
CA ARG A 19 5.05 -1.66 1.80
C ARG A 19 4.53 -3.01 1.30
N VAL A 20 4.38 -3.20 -0.01
CA VAL A 20 3.82 -4.45 -0.56
C VAL A 20 4.56 -5.70 -0.08
N ASP A 21 5.88 -5.58 0.12
CA ASP A 21 6.72 -6.68 0.59
C ASP A 21 6.46 -7.05 2.07
N ASP A 22 5.85 -6.17 2.88
CA ASP A 22 5.32 -6.50 4.22
C ASP A 22 3.87 -6.96 4.16
N ILE A 23 3.07 -6.36 3.28
CA ILE A 23 1.64 -6.63 3.19
C ILE A 23 1.38 -8.04 2.67
N GLY A 24 2.21 -8.55 1.76
CA GLY A 24 2.14 -9.94 1.29
C GLY A 24 2.22 -10.97 2.44
N PRO A 25 3.30 -10.98 3.23
CA PRO A 25 3.42 -11.80 4.43
C PRO A 25 2.24 -11.62 5.40
N PHE A 26 1.78 -10.38 5.60
CA PHE A 26 0.61 -10.10 6.43
C PHE A 26 -0.67 -10.81 5.93
N LEU A 27 -0.90 -10.93 4.62
CA LEU A 27 -2.04 -11.69 4.10
C LEU A 27 -1.97 -13.16 4.54
N ALA A 28 -0.77 -13.75 4.56
CA ALA A 28 -0.55 -15.12 5.00
C ALA A 28 -0.75 -15.28 6.52
N GLU A 29 -0.11 -14.42 7.31
CA GLU A 29 0.04 -14.57 8.78
C GLU A 29 -1.05 -13.87 9.61
N GLY A 30 -1.59 -12.75 9.13
CA GLY A 30 -2.63 -11.98 9.83
C GLY A 30 -2.18 -11.44 11.17
N GLU A 31 -2.85 -11.85 12.25
CA GLU A 31 -2.57 -11.38 13.61
C GLU A 31 -1.13 -11.63 14.06
N TYR A 32 -0.49 -12.71 13.59
CA TYR A 32 0.89 -13.00 13.93
C TYR A 32 1.86 -11.95 13.38
N ALA A 33 1.66 -11.49 12.14
CA ALA A 33 2.43 -10.41 11.56
C ALA A 33 2.22 -9.09 12.33
N VAL A 34 0.97 -8.79 12.70
CA VAL A 34 0.64 -7.60 13.51
C VAL A 34 1.33 -7.63 14.87
N GLU A 35 1.33 -8.77 15.55
CA GLU A 35 2.01 -8.89 16.84
C GLU A 35 3.53 -8.73 16.69
N GLY A 36 4.11 -9.25 15.60
CA GLY A 36 5.50 -8.98 15.22
C GLY A 36 5.75 -7.48 15.04
N TRP A 37 4.90 -6.79 14.28
CA TRP A 37 5.01 -5.34 14.04
C TRP A 37 4.88 -4.51 15.31
N ARG A 38 3.98 -4.88 16.23
CA ARG A 38 3.80 -4.20 17.53
C ARG A 38 5.03 -4.27 18.43
N ARG A 39 5.76 -5.39 18.35
CA ARG A 39 6.97 -5.64 19.13
C ARG A 39 8.22 -5.09 18.46
N SER A 40 8.20 -4.92 17.14
CA SER A 40 9.28 -4.28 16.41
C SER A 40 9.17 -2.77 16.51
N GLU A 41 10.27 -2.08 16.82
CA GLU A 41 10.44 -0.65 16.50
C GLU A 41 10.78 -0.48 15.01
N GLY A 42 10.10 -1.26 14.15
CA GLY A 42 10.39 -1.35 12.73
C GLY A 42 10.10 -0.01 12.07
N CYS A 43 11.16 0.70 11.68
CA CYS A 43 11.09 1.91 10.90
C CYS A 43 12.04 1.82 9.72
N GLY A 44 11.75 2.58 8.68
CA GLY A 44 12.62 2.61 7.52
C GLY A 44 12.14 3.60 6.48
N GLY A 45 12.89 3.67 5.41
CA GLY A 45 12.63 4.64 4.38
C GLY A 45 13.76 4.73 3.38
N GLY A 46 13.54 5.52 2.34
CA GLY A 46 14.49 5.75 1.29
C GLY A 46 13.85 6.54 0.17
N HIS A 47 14.67 7.32 -0.53
CA HIS A 47 14.24 8.12 -1.67
C HIS A 47 13.05 9.04 -1.37
N GLY A 48 12.88 9.47 -0.12
CA GLY A 48 11.83 10.38 0.37
C GLY A 48 10.56 9.69 0.85
N PHE A 49 10.56 8.36 0.98
CA PHE A 49 9.53 7.61 1.68
C PHE A 49 10.01 7.26 3.08
N HIS A 50 9.11 7.34 4.07
CA HIS A 50 9.35 6.95 5.45
C HIS A 50 8.15 6.16 5.98
N TYR A 51 8.41 5.14 6.79
CA TYR A 51 7.35 4.37 7.47
C TYR A 51 7.78 3.93 8.86
N GLU A 52 6.77 3.61 9.67
CA GLU A 52 6.91 3.12 11.03
C GLU A 52 5.80 2.13 11.38
N HIS A 53 6.18 1.02 12.01
CA HIS A 53 5.29 0.13 12.74
C HIS A 53 5.12 0.63 14.17
N THR A 54 3.98 1.24 14.45
CA THR A 54 3.65 1.68 15.82
C THR A 54 2.98 0.54 16.59
N LYS A 55 2.68 0.75 17.88
CA LYS A 55 1.90 -0.22 18.67
C LYS A 55 0.48 -0.51 18.13
N THR A 56 -0.07 0.38 17.29
CA THR A 56 -1.49 0.28 16.88
C THR A 56 -1.74 0.44 15.39
N ALA A 57 -0.73 0.85 14.63
CA ALA A 57 -0.88 1.20 13.21
C ALA A 57 0.43 1.12 12.44
N LEU A 58 0.31 0.87 11.13
CA LEU A 58 1.32 1.18 10.13
C LEU A 58 1.14 2.65 9.73
N VAL A 59 2.22 3.43 9.85
CA VAL A 59 2.26 4.85 9.46
C VAL A 59 3.28 5.01 8.35
N GLY A 60 3.01 5.90 7.41
CA GLY A 60 4.04 6.31 6.48
C GLY A 60 3.72 7.62 5.77
N ARG A 61 4.77 8.22 5.23
CA ARG A 61 4.71 9.47 4.49
C ARG A 61 5.65 9.44 3.30
N ARG A 62 5.28 10.16 2.24
CA ARG A 62 6.12 10.41 1.08
C ARG A 62 6.35 11.91 0.97
N CYS A 63 7.61 12.30 0.90
CA CYS A 63 8.06 13.64 0.58
C CYS A 63 8.59 13.69 -0.84
N GLU A 64 8.73 14.88 -1.40
CA GLU A 64 9.65 15.08 -2.53
C GLU A 64 11.07 14.66 -2.13
N TRP A 65 11.82 14.11 -3.09
CA TRP A 65 13.21 13.74 -2.88
C TRP A 65 14.08 14.63 -3.76
N LEU A 66 14.66 15.64 -3.13
CA LEU A 66 15.32 16.74 -3.82
C LEU A 66 16.82 16.61 -3.68
N GLU A 67 17.53 16.88 -4.77
CA GLU A 67 18.97 17.04 -4.77
C GLU A 67 19.34 18.28 -3.93
N ASP A 68 20.31 18.13 -3.04
CA ASP A 68 20.67 19.16 -2.06
C ASP A 68 22.14 19.57 -2.14
N ALA A 69 23.02 18.62 -2.44
CA ALA A 69 24.43 18.90 -2.66
C ALA A 69 25.00 17.99 -3.74
N TRP A 70 26.01 18.50 -4.45
CA TRP A 70 26.68 17.81 -5.54
C TRP A 70 28.19 17.73 -5.27
N TYR A 71 28.82 16.68 -5.78
CA TYR A 71 30.28 16.59 -5.89
C TYR A 71 30.79 17.50 -7.01
N PRO A 72 32.10 17.83 -7.07
CA PRO A 72 32.68 18.61 -8.15
C PRO A 72 32.50 18.00 -9.55
N ASP A 73 32.24 16.69 -9.64
CA ASP A 73 31.98 15.97 -10.89
C ASP A 73 30.50 16.00 -11.34
N GLY A 74 29.64 16.72 -10.61
CA GLY A 74 28.21 16.86 -10.91
C GLY A 74 27.32 15.75 -10.37
N ARG A 75 27.86 14.68 -9.76
CA ARG A 75 27.03 13.66 -9.11
C ARG A 75 26.39 14.19 -7.83
N VAL A 76 25.15 13.79 -7.58
CA VAL A 76 24.45 14.16 -6.35
C VAL A 76 25.12 13.48 -5.16
N ARG A 77 25.59 14.29 -4.21
CA ARG A 77 26.21 13.86 -2.96
C ARG A 77 25.17 13.68 -1.86
N ARG A 78 24.20 14.59 -1.78
CA ARG A 78 23.20 14.60 -0.71
C ARG A 78 21.84 14.90 -1.27
N TRP A 79 20.86 14.20 -0.72
CA TRP A 79 19.45 14.39 -0.97
C TRP A 79 18.77 14.89 0.30
N ARG A 80 17.65 15.57 0.15
CA ARG A 80 16.79 15.97 1.26
C ARG A 80 15.32 15.76 0.93
N ASP A 81 14.52 15.69 1.99
CA ASP A 81 13.07 15.73 1.85
C ASP A 81 12.60 17.16 1.52
N GLY A 82 11.73 17.27 0.52
CA GLY A 82 10.98 18.49 0.21
C GLY A 82 9.59 18.47 0.86
N ARG A 83 8.56 18.93 0.14
CA ARG A 83 7.19 18.93 0.68
C ARG A 83 6.65 17.50 0.85
N VAL A 84 5.75 17.33 1.82
CA VAL A 84 4.98 16.08 1.96
C VAL A 84 3.99 15.98 0.80
N LEU A 85 4.09 14.90 0.03
CA LEU A 85 3.18 14.54 -1.06
C LEU A 85 1.94 13.82 -0.53
N TRP A 86 2.13 12.92 0.43
CA TRP A 86 1.04 12.28 1.17
C TRP A 86 1.54 11.72 2.50
N GLU A 87 0.60 11.55 3.43
CA GLU A 87 0.79 10.86 4.70
C GLU A 87 -0.42 9.97 4.96
N ALA A 88 -0.19 8.79 5.55
CA ALA A 88 -1.24 7.84 5.87
C ALA A 88 -0.97 7.08 7.16
N ARG A 89 -2.05 6.70 7.83
CA ARG A 89 -2.05 5.88 9.04
C ARG A 89 -3.13 4.82 8.94
N ILE A 90 -2.73 3.55 8.95
CA ILE A 90 -3.65 2.42 8.88
C ILE A 90 -3.57 1.64 10.18
N THR A 91 -4.68 1.61 10.94
CA THR A 91 -4.73 0.83 12.18
C THR A 91 -4.68 -0.67 11.87
N TYR A 92 -4.06 -1.45 12.74
CA TYR A 92 -4.00 -2.90 12.57
C TYR A 92 -5.38 -3.55 12.56
N LYS A 93 -6.35 -2.96 13.30
CA LYS A 93 -7.75 -3.38 13.24
C LYS A 93 -8.33 -3.26 11.83
N ARG A 94 -8.04 -2.17 11.11
CA ARG A 94 -8.51 -1.98 9.73
C ARG A 94 -7.82 -2.92 8.76
N LEU A 95 -6.51 -3.15 8.91
CA LEU A 95 -5.79 -4.13 8.09
C LEU A 95 -6.35 -5.55 8.28
N LEU A 96 -6.59 -5.96 9.51
CA LEU A 96 -7.16 -7.27 9.83
C LEU A 96 -8.58 -7.40 9.28
N ALA A 97 -9.44 -6.39 9.45
CA ALA A 97 -10.79 -6.39 8.87
C ALA A 97 -10.76 -6.49 7.34
N TRP A 98 -9.82 -5.81 6.68
CA TRP A 98 -9.63 -5.97 5.23
C TRP A 98 -9.21 -7.40 4.89
N ARG A 99 -8.21 -7.95 5.58
CA ARG A 99 -7.78 -9.34 5.38
C ARG A 99 -8.92 -10.35 5.58
N GLU A 100 -9.76 -10.16 6.59
CA GLU A 100 -10.93 -11.00 6.88
C GLU A 100 -12.00 -10.93 5.79
N SER A 101 -12.07 -9.81 5.05
CA SER A 101 -12.97 -9.67 3.91
C SER A 101 -12.49 -10.38 2.64
N LEU A 102 -11.22 -10.82 2.59
CA LEU A 102 -10.66 -11.45 1.39
C LEU A 102 -11.19 -12.87 1.17
N PRO A 103 -11.43 -13.28 -0.08
CA PRO A 103 -11.86 -14.64 -0.39
C PRO A 103 -10.86 -15.70 0.08
N PHE A 104 -11.37 -16.86 0.50
CA PHE A 104 -10.54 -18.00 0.92
C PHE A 104 -9.41 -18.35 -0.07
N PRO A 105 -9.63 -18.39 -1.41
CA PRO A 105 -8.56 -18.67 -2.36
C PRO A 105 -7.36 -17.72 -2.27
N VAL A 106 -7.60 -16.43 -1.97
CA VAL A 106 -6.55 -15.41 -1.81
C VAL A 106 -5.71 -15.70 -0.58
N ILE A 107 -6.36 -15.92 0.57
CA ILE A 107 -5.68 -16.24 1.83
C ILE A 107 -4.93 -17.56 1.74
N HIS A 108 -5.53 -18.57 1.11
CA HIS A 108 -4.89 -19.86 0.89
C HIS A 108 -3.63 -19.73 0.02
N ALA A 109 -3.72 -19.03 -1.11
CA ALA A 109 -2.58 -18.79 -1.99
C ALA A 109 -1.44 -18.05 -1.27
N ALA A 110 -1.75 -16.98 -0.54
CA ALA A 110 -0.77 -16.24 0.26
C ALA A 110 -0.04 -17.16 1.26
N ARG A 111 -0.78 -18.01 1.98
CA ARG A 111 -0.18 -18.98 2.92
C ARG A 111 0.72 -20.01 2.25
N VAL A 112 0.33 -20.49 1.08
CA VAL A 112 1.16 -21.44 0.30
C VAL A 112 2.47 -20.79 -0.12
N TRP A 113 2.41 -19.56 -0.66
CA TRP A 113 3.61 -18.87 -1.15
C TRP A 113 4.47 -18.25 -0.05
N TRP A 114 3.96 -18.11 1.17
CA TRP A 114 4.75 -17.67 2.33
C TRP A 114 5.38 -18.83 3.12
N ARG A 115 5.01 -20.07 2.83
CA ARG A 115 5.40 -21.27 3.57
C ARG A 115 6.93 -21.44 3.67
N THR A 116 7.42 -21.62 4.90
CA THR A 116 8.83 -21.89 5.22
C THR A 116 9.11 -23.30 5.72
N ALA A 117 8.08 -24.06 6.08
CA ALA A 117 8.19 -25.43 6.61
C ALA A 117 7.20 -26.36 5.89
N PRO A 118 7.53 -27.66 5.65
CA PRO A 118 8.75 -28.35 6.06
C PRO A 118 9.99 -28.01 5.19
N VAL A 119 9.79 -27.33 4.07
CA VAL A 119 10.86 -26.84 3.19
C VAL A 119 10.61 -25.36 2.92
N TRP A 120 11.69 -24.57 2.81
CA TRP A 120 11.59 -23.18 2.42
C TRP A 120 11.17 -23.07 0.95
N THR A 121 9.88 -22.81 0.72
CA THR A 121 9.31 -22.71 -0.63
C THR A 121 8.68 -21.33 -0.85
N ARG A 122 9.24 -20.29 -0.20
CA ARG A 122 8.71 -18.94 -0.33
C ARG A 122 8.77 -18.47 -1.79
N ASP A 123 7.63 -18.08 -2.32
CA ASP A 123 7.49 -17.46 -3.64
C ASP A 123 7.09 -15.99 -3.45
N LEU A 124 8.08 -15.17 -3.10
CA LEU A 124 7.89 -13.74 -2.85
C LEU A 124 7.37 -12.99 -4.10
N PRO A 125 7.83 -13.29 -5.33
CA PRO A 125 7.27 -12.66 -6.53
C PRO A 125 5.77 -12.91 -6.71
N ARG A 126 5.30 -14.16 -6.55
CA ARG A 126 3.85 -14.45 -6.64
C ARG A 126 3.06 -13.83 -5.51
N LEU A 127 3.62 -13.83 -4.29
CA LEU A 127 2.99 -13.18 -3.15
C LEU A 127 2.81 -11.68 -3.39
N LYS A 128 3.84 -11.00 -3.87
CA LYS A 128 3.79 -9.59 -4.25
C LYS A 128 2.76 -9.31 -5.35
N ALA A 129 2.74 -10.12 -6.40
CA ALA A 129 1.77 -9.99 -7.49
C ALA A 129 0.32 -10.12 -7.00
N LEU A 130 0.04 -11.11 -6.15
CA LEU A 130 -1.28 -11.29 -5.54
C LEU A 130 -1.66 -10.10 -4.66
N THR A 131 -0.73 -9.60 -3.83
CA THR A 131 -0.99 -8.44 -3.00
C THR A 131 -1.34 -7.22 -3.82
N LEU A 132 -0.58 -6.92 -4.88
CA LEU A 132 -0.89 -5.81 -5.78
C LEU A 132 -2.27 -5.98 -6.43
N GLN A 133 -2.58 -7.19 -6.92
CA GLN A 133 -3.90 -7.48 -7.49
C GLN A 133 -5.03 -7.20 -6.49
N GLN A 134 -4.86 -7.56 -5.21
CA GLN A 134 -5.87 -7.28 -4.19
C GLN A 134 -5.98 -5.79 -3.87
N LEU A 135 -4.88 -5.04 -3.95
CA LEU A 135 -4.90 -3.58 -3.76
C LEU A 135 -5.55 -2.87 -4.95
N ASP A 136 -5.29 -3.32 -6.18
CA ASP A 136 -5.87 -2.75 -7.40
C ASP A 136 -7.39 -2.96 -7.43
N ALA A 137 -7.89 -4.08 -6.90
CA ALA A 137 -9.32 -4.34 -6.75
C ALA A 137 -10.03 -3.39 -5.75
N LEU A 138 -9.28 -2.64 -4.94
CA LEU A 138 -9.81 -1.63 -4.02
C LEU A 138 -9.86 -0.24 -4.64
N GLU A 139 -9.30 -0.03 -5.83
CA GLU A 139 -9.45 1.24 -6.52
C GLU A 139 -10.79 1.27 -7.25
N PRO A 140 -11.50 2.43 -7.23
CA PRO A 140 -12.63 2.60 -8.12
C PRO A 140 -12.14 2.37 -9.56
N PRO A 141 -12.95 1.74 -10.43
CA PRO A 141 -12.66 1.75 -11.84
C PRO A 141 -12.46 3.21 -12.27
N PRO A 142 -11.48 3.50 -13.16
CA PRO A 142 -11.31 4.85 -13.66
C PRO A 142 -12.66 5.32 -14.17
N THR A 143 -13.17 6.42 -13.61
CA THR A 143 -14.34 7.09 -14.17
C THR A 143 -13.95 7.39 -15.60
N ALA A 144 -14.60 6.73 -16.57
CA ALA A 144 -14.41 7.08 -17.96
C ALA A 144 -14.58 8.61 -18.05
N PRO A 145 -13.71 9.33 -18.80
CA PRO A 145 -13.98 10.74 -19.06
C PRO A 145 -15.43 10.80 -19.53
N ALA A 146 -16.25 11.61 -18.85
CA ALA A 146 -17.66 11.77 -19.17
C ALA A 146 -17.77 11.81 -20.70
N ASP A 147 -18.56 10.90 -21.27
CA ASP A 147 -18.72 10.84 -22.71
C ASP A 147 -19.06 12.27 -23.16
N LEU A 148 -18.38 12.79 -24.16
CA LEU A 148 -18.59 14.18 -24.60
C LEU A 148 -20.07 14.43 -24.95
N LEU A 149 -20.81 13.35 -25.26
CA LEU A 149 -22.27 13.33 -25.36
C LEU A 149 -23.01 13.68 -24.06
N ASP A 150 -22.64 13.11 -22.90
CA ASP A 150 -23.31 13.39 -21.62
C ASP A 150 -23.13 14.86 -21.18
N LEU A 151 -21.99 15.46 -21.54
CA LEU A 151 -21.71 16.89 -21.31
C LEU A 151 -22.52 17.82 -22.24
N LEU A 152 -22.82 17.37 -23.45
CA LEU A 152 -23.62 18.12 -24.42
C LEU A 152 -25.13 18.01 -24.12
N GLU A 153 -25.61 16.83 -23.74
CA GLU A 153 -27.02 16.62 -23.37
C GLU A 153 -27.40 17.37 -22.08
N ALA A 154 -26.47 17.55 -21.15
CA ALA A 154 -26.68 18.40 -19.96
C ALA A 154 -26.67 19.91 -20.28
N ALA A 155 -26.06 20.32 -21.39
CA ALA A 155 -26.00 21.71 -21.84
C ALA A 155 -27.21 22.13 -22.70
N ASP A 156 -27.91 21.16 -23.32
CA ASP A 156 -29.10 21.37 -24.17
C ASP A 156 -30.43 21.41 -23.40
N VAL A 157 -30.41 21.39 -22.06
CA VAL A 157 -31.59 21.72 -21.25
C VAL A 157 -31.62 23.24 -21.00
N ARG A 158 -31.99 24.00 -22.04
CA ARG A 158 -32.51 25.38 -21.94
C ARG A 158 -33.65 25.63 -22.90
#